data_AF-A0A9P7XMA1-F1
#
_entry.id   AF-A0A9P7XMA1-F1
#
_cell.length_a   1.000
_cell.length_b   1.000
_cell.length_c   1.000
_cell.angle_alpha   90.00
_cell.angle_beta   90.00
_cell.angle_gamma   90.00
#
_symmetry.space_group_name_H-M   'P 1'
#
loop_
_entity.id
_entity.type
_entity.pdbx_description
1 polymer ?
#
loop_
_entity_poly.entity_id
_entity_poly.type
_entity_poly.pdbx_seq_one_letter_code
_entity_poly.pdbx_strand_id
1 'polypeptide(L)'
;MRLFLVCLLAAVLPAASLAGQESFCEDKISHRGRLFGRPAYYDLQERIPGWVFFDQNRLQGRIHGNTYWNIKGELDEKLPLDELLIDPVIYTLNHPTDFEGPFSGRIGRGEVVLKWEKSGATITGRAGQGDFEVKGKTRVDWSP
;
A
#
# COMPACT_ATOMS: atom_id res chain seq x y z
N MET A 1 49.79 -25.51 28.47
CA MET A 1 49.06 -26.21 29.53
C MET A 1 49.08 -25.33 30.79
N ARG A 2 47.99 -24.62 31.07
CA ARG A 2 47.58 -24.14 32.41
C ARG A 2 46.20 -23.50 32.28
N LEU A 3 45.22 -24.28 32.70
CA LEU A 3 43.87 -23.85 33.08
C LEU A 3 43.82 -23.78 34.62
N PHE A 4 42.81 -23.05 35.11
CA PHE A 4 42.27 -22.87 36.46
C PHE A 4 42.49 -21.47 37.07
N LEU A 5 41.43 -20.61 37.15
CA LEU A 5 40.33 -20.53 38.16
C LEU A 5 40.83 -19.76 39.41
N VAL A 6 40.20 -18.78 40.09
CA VAL A 6 38.81 -18.37 40.37
C VAL A 6 38.85 -16.90 40.91
N CYS A 7 37.75 -16.14 40.76
CA CYS A 7 37.26 -14.98 41.54
C CYS A 7 38.20 -13.90 42.13
N LEU A 8 37.82 -12.63 41.94
CA LEU A 8 37.17 -11.86 43.02
C LEU A 8 36.39 -10.67 42.46
N LEU A 9 35.19 -10.48 43.01
CA LEU A 9 34.26 -9.42 42.71
C LEU A 9 34.60 -8.15 43.51
N ALA A 10 34.19 -7.03 42.92
CA ALA A 10 33.67 -5.82 43.55
C ALA A 10 34.63 -4.70 44.00
N ALA A 11 34.36 -3.57 43.31
CA ALA A 11 34.23 -2.21 43.82
C ALA A 11 35.51 -1.43 44.11
N VAL A 12 35.62 -0.26 43.45
CA VAL A 12 35.51 1.07 44.07
C VAL A 12 35.70 2.12 42.96
N LEU A 13 34.61 2.83 42.63
CA LEU A 13 34.59 4.18 42.04
C LEU A 13 35.18 5.18 43.07
N PRO A 14 35.71 6.39 42.73
CA PRO A 14 35.00 7.33 41.85
C PRO A 14 35.85 8.35 41.04
N ALA A 15 35.09 9.19 40.32
CA ALA A 15 35.36 10.60 40.00
C ALA A 15 36.08 10.95 38.67
N ALA A 16 35.22 11.31 37.70
CA ALA A 16 35.30 12.49 36.84
C ALA A 16 36.51 12.65 35.89
N SER A 17 36.25 12.60 34.57
CA SER A 17 36.14 13.83 33.76
C SER A 17 35.85 13.52 32.29
N LEU A 18 34.93 14.33 31.72
CA LEU A 18 34.73 14.66 30.30
C LEU A 18 34.22 13.57 29.34
N ALA A 19 32.91 13.64 29.06
CA ALA A 19 32.35 14.09 27.78
C ALA A 19 31.09 13.30 27.40
N GLY A 20 30.01 14.01 27.06
CA GLY A 20 28.90 13.45 26.30
C GLY A 20 27.53 13.67 26.94
N GLN A 21 26.83 14.68 26.41
CA GLN A 21 25.38 14.71 26.13
C GLN A 21 24.40 14.19 27.20
N GLU A 22 23.60 15.12 27.72
CA GLU A 22 22.13 15.17 27.56
C GLU A 22 21.57 16.15 28.61
N SER A 23 21.34 17.40 28.19
CA SER A 23 20.64 18.36 29.04
C SER A 23 19.15 18.25 28.77
N PHE A 24 18.47 17.70 29.77
CA PHE A 24 17.06 17.86 30.05
C PHE A 24 16.69 19.36 30.06
N CYS A 25 15.58 19.71 29.41
CA CYS A 25 14.78 20.89 29.75
C CYS A 25 13.30 20.50 29.64
N GLU A 26 12.64 20.37 30.79
CA GLU A 26 11.19 20.54 30.89
C GLU A 26 10.84 21.96 30.43
N ASP A 27 9.89 22.11 29.51
CA ASP A 27 9.19 23.39 29.37
C ASP A 27 7.72 23.19 28.98
N LYS A 28 6.89 23.33 30.02
CA LYS A 28 5.62 24.08 30.08
C LYS A 28 4.54 23.75 29.05
N ILE A 29 3.50 23.10 29.58
CA ILE A 29 2.10 23.24 29.15
C ILE A 29 1.75 24.73 29.11
N SER A 30 1.68 25.30 27.90
CA SER A 30 1.14 26.64 27.66
C SER A 30 -0.21 26.50 26.96
N HIS A 31 -1.28 26.68 27.73
CA HIS A 31 -2.60 26.95 27.20
C HIS A 31 -2.59 28.31 26.48
N ARG A 32 -2.66 28.31 25.14
CA ARG A 32 -3.48 29.22 24.30
C ARG A 32 -3.14 29.03 22.83
N GLY A 33 -4.01 28.26 22.15
CA GLY A 33 -4.01 28.05 20.71
C GLY A 33 -5.31 27.38 20.26
N ARG A 34 -6.45 28.02 20.54
CA ARG A 34 -7.73 27.78 19.83
C ARG A 34 -7.55 28.50 18.47
N LEU A 35 -7.69 27.93 17.27
CA LEU A 35 -8.66 26.98 16.74
C LEU A 35 -8.17 26.35 15.40
N PHE A 36 -8.65 25.15 15.11
CA PHE A 36 -8.71 24.47 13.79
C PHE A 36 -7.42 23.91 13.16
N GLY A 37 -6.68 23.09 13.90
CA GLY A 37 -6.03 21.93 13.28
C GLY A 37 -7.08 20.83 13.11
N ARG A 38 -7.50 20.53 11.87
CA ARG A 38 -8.31 19.32 11.60
C ARG A 38 -7.56 18.11 12.19
N PRO A 39 -8.23 17.14 12.84
CA PRO A 39 -7.54 15.91 13.19
C PRO A 39 -7.01 15.31 11.89
N ALA A 40 -5.73 14.95 11.86
CA ALA A 40 -5.20 14.08 10.84
C ALA A 40 -5.94 12.75 10.98
N TYR A 41 -7.07 12.64 10.31
CA TYR A 41 -7.70 11.35 10.07
C TYR A 41 -6.66 10.58 9.28
N TYR A 42 -6.01 9.60 9.90
CA TYR A 42 -5.34 8.55 9.15
C TYR A 42 -6.47 7.89 8.36
N ASP A 43 -6.64 8.33 7.12
CA ASP A 43 -7.51 7.67 6.15
C ASP A 43 -6.82 6.33 5.86
N LEU A 44 -7.07 5.37 6.74
CA LEU A 44 -6.60 4.00 6.58
C LEU A 44 -7.29 3.46 5.34
N GLN A 45 -6.65 3.66 4.19
CA GLN A 45 -7.12 3.10 2.93
C GLN A 45 -7.19 1.59 3.11
N GLU A 46 -8.38 1.03 2.98
CA GLU A 46 -8.58 -0.41 3.13
C GLU A 46 -7.82 -1.12 2.01
N ARG A 47 -7.11 -2.20 2.37
CA ARG A 47 -6.34 -3.03 1.45
C ARG A 47 -7.03 -4.37 1.32
N ILE A 48 -7.75 -4.56 0.21
CA ILE A 48 -8.60 -5.74 0.02
C ILE A 48 -7.97 -6.63 -1.06
N PRO A 49 -7.72 -7.92 -0.78
CA PRO A 49 -7.15 -8.82 -1.78
C PRO A 49 -8.18 -9.15 -2.87
N GLY A 50 -7.71 -9.47 -4.07
CA GLY A 50 -8.55 -9.90 -5.19
C GLY A 50 -7.72 -10.35 -6.40
N TRP A 51 -8.35 -10.41 -7.56
CA TRP A 51 -7.71 -10.73 -8.83
C TRP A 51 -8.17 -9.79 -9.95
N VAL A 52 -7.31 -9.60 -10.95
CA VAL A 52 -7.67 -8.91 -12.21
C VAL A 52 -7.33 -9.81 -13.39
N PHE A 53 -8.25 -9.92 -14.32
CA PHE A 53 -8.13 -10.67 -15.55
C PHE A 53 -8.27 -9.73 -16.75
N PHE A 54 -7.33 -9.83 -17.67
CA PHE A 54 -7.38 -9.16 -18.96
C PHE A 54 -7.64 -10.20 -20.04
N ASP A 55 -8.60 -9.93 -20.91
CA ASP A 55 -8.95 -10.75 -22.07
C ASP A 55 -9.08 -9.82 -23.28
N GLN A 56 -8.05 -9.80 -24.12
CA GLN A 56 -7.93 -8.92 -25.28
C GLN A 56 -8.15 -7.44 -24.93
N ASN A 57 -9.38 -6.95 -25.08
CA ASN A 57 -9.77 -5.56 -24.89
C ASN A 57 -10.63 -5.40 -23.62
N ARG A 58 -10.76 -6.44 -22.80
CA ARG A 58 -11.63 -6.46 -21.62
C ARG A 58 -10.80 -6.57 -20.36
N LEU A 59 -11.24 -5.85 -19.34
CA LEU A 59 -10.77 -5.96 -17.97
C LEU A 59 -11.89 -6.52 -17.10
N GLN A 60 -11.57 -7.50 -16.27
CA GLN A 60 -12.44 -7.98 -15.21
C GLN A 60 -11.67 -8.00 -13.90
N GLY A 61 -12.21 -7.40 -12.86
CA GLY A 61 -11.63 -7.38 -11.52
C GLY A 61 -12.63 -7.88 -10.50
N ARG A 62 -12.14 -8.64 -9.53
CA ARG A 62 -12.96 -9.15 -8.43
C ARG A 62 -12.22 -9.07 -7.11
N ILE A 63 -12.94 -8.59 -6.10
CA ILE A 63 -12.46 -8.45 -4.74
C ILE A 63 -12.79 -9.73 -3.97
N HIS A 64 -11.82 -10.34 -3.29
CA HIS A 64 -12.06 -11.51 -2.44
C HIS A 64 -12.94 -11.14 -1.23
N GLY A 65 -13.80 -12.06 -0.82
CA GLY A 65 -14.72 -11.85 0.31
C GLY A 65 -15.99 -11.06 -0.05
N ASN A 66 -16.09 -10.52 -1.26
CA ASN A 66 -17.32 -9.90 -1.76
C ASN A 66 -17.73 -10.49 -3.12
N THR A 67 -18.78 -11.32 -3.12
CA THR A 67 -19.27 -11.96 -4.34
C THR A 67 -20.08 -11.02 -5.23
N TYR A 68 -20.50 -9.86 -4.73
CA TYR A 68 -21.47 -8.97 -5.37
C TYR A 68 -20.84 -7.92 -6.29
N TRP A 69 -19.53 -7.71 -6.19
CA TRP A 69 -18.83 -6.62 -6.89
C TRP A 69 -17.90 -7.18 -7.95
N ASN A 70 -18.29 -6.98 -9.22
CA ASN A 70 -17.44 -7.27 -10.36
C ASN A 70 -17.13 -5.97 -11.10
N ILE A 71 -15.85 -5.63 -11.19
CA ILE A 71 -15.39 -4.50 -11.97
C ILE A 71 -15.24 -5.01 -13.40
N LYS A 72 -15.98 -4.45 -14.35
CA LYS A 72 -15.89 -4.80 -15.78
C LYS A 72 -15.44 -3.58 -16.55
N GLY A 73 -14.51 -3.74 -17.46
CA GLY A 73 -13.98 -2.63 -18.23
C GLY A 73 -13.57 -3.01 -19.64
N GLU A 74 -13.31 -1.96 -20.40
CA GLU A 74 -12.77 -2.02 -21.75
C GLU A 74 -11.45 -1.25 -21.77
N LEU A 75 -10.46 -1.81 -22.46
CA LEU A 75 -9.17 -1.18 -22.70
C LEU A 75 -9.26 -0.32 -23.96
N ASP A 76 -8.57 0.82 -23.95
CA ASP A 76 -8.48 1.70 -25.11
C ASP A 76 -7.69 1.03 -26.24
N GLU A 77 -6.70 0.21 -25.88
CA GLU A 77 -5.85 -0.54 -26.79
C GLU A 77 -5.81 -2.02 -26.39
N LYS A 78 -5.74 -2.91 -27.38
CA LYS A 78 -5.60 -4.35 -27.14
C LYS A 78 -4.20 -4.63 -26.58
N LEU A 79 -4.12 -5.42 -25.50
CA LEU A 79 -2.83 -5.90 -25.00
C LEU A 79 -2.17 -6.81 -26.04
N PRO A 80 -0.83 -6.84 -26.14
CA PRO A 80 -0.10 -7.75 -27.02
C PRO A 80 -0.10 -9.20 -26.50
N LEU A 81 -1.08 -9.56 -25.67
CA LEU A 81 -1.32 -10.86 -25.06
C LEU A 81 -2.80 -11.19 -25.24
N ASP A 82 -3.13 -12.46 -25.44
CA ASP A 82 -4.52 -12.88 -25.55
C ASP A 82 -5.23 -12.78 -24.20
N GLU A 83 -4.63 -13.37 -23.16
CA GLU A 83 -5.18 -13.40 -21.81
C GLU A 83 -4.07 -13.19 -20.76
N LEU A 84 -4.40 -12.48 -19.67
CA LEU A 84 -3.50 -12.28 -18.54
C LEU A 84 -4.30 -12.25 -17.23
N LEU A 85 -4.12 -13.28 -16.40
CA LEU A 85 -4.62 -13.30 -15.02
C LEU A 85 -3.54 -12.83 -14.06
N ILE A 86 -3.91 -11.88 -13.19
CA ILE A 86 -3.06 -11.38 -12.10
C ILE A 86 -3.75 -11.67 -10.78
N ASP A 87 -3.18 -12.62 -10.05
CA ASP A 87 -3.63 -13.07 -8.73
C ASP A 87 -2.38 -13.45 -7.90
N PRO A 88 -2.15 -12.84 -6.72
CA PRO A 88 -3.00 -11.87 -6.05
C PRO A 88 -2.76 -10.41 -6.48
N VAL A 89 -3.82 -9.61 -6.43
CA VAL A 89 -3.75 -8.14 -6.40
C VAL A 89 -4.36 -7.59 -5.11
N ILE A 90 -4.01 -6.33 -4.81
CA ILE A 90 -4.51 -5.55 -3.68
C ILE A 90 -5.23 -4.32 -4.22
N TYR A 91 -6.52 -4.25 -3.91
CA TYR A 91 -7.37 -3.09 -4.09
C TYR A 91 -7.14 -2.13 -2.94
N THR A 92 -6.95 -0.85 -3.25
CA THR A 92 -6.80 0.22 -2.26
C THR A 92 -7.85 1.29 -2.51
N LEU A 93 -8.56 1.68 -1.44
CA LEU A 93 -9.76 2.55 -1.33
C LEU A 93 -11.05 1.79 -0.98
N ASN A 94 -11.99 2.52 -0.36
CA ASN A 94 -13.01 1.98 0.52
C ASN A 94 -14.35 1.66 -0.16
N HIS A 95 -14.61 2.14 -1.38
CA HIS A 95 -15.87 1.89 -2.07
C HIS A 95 -15.67 1.26 -3.46
N PRO A 96 -16.47 0.26 -3.85
CA PRO A 96 -16.38 -0.36 -5.18
C PRO A 96 -16.56 0.65 -6.31
N THR A 97 -17.46 1.63 -6.11
CA THR A 97 -17.72 2.73 -7.05
C THR A 97 -16.50 3.60 -7.30
N ASP A 98 -15.48 3.53 -6.44
CA ASP A 98 -14.20 4.21 -6.67
C ASP A 98 -13.46 3.63 -7.88
N PHE A 99 -13.78 2.39 -8.27
CA PHE A 99 -13.26 1.73 -9.47
C PHE A 99 -14.17 1.91 -10.69
N GLU A 100 -14.99 2.97 -10.74
CA GLU A 100 -15.79 3.34 -11.90
C GLU A 100 -15.14 4.50 -12.68
N GLY A 101 -15.08 4.36 -14.01
CA GLY A 101 -14.61 5.40 -14.92
C GLY A 101 -13.21 5.13 -15.48
N PRO A 102 -12.54 6.17 -16.00
CA PRO A 102 -11.23 6.05 -16.64
C PRO A 102 -10.16 5.61 -15.65
N PHE A 103 -9.27 4.74 -16.13
CA PHE A 103 -8.09 4.31 -15.41
C PHE A 103 -6.88 4.26 -16.32
N SER A 104 -5.71 4.39 -15.71
CA SER A 104 -4.42 4.19 -16.36
C SER A 104 -3.52 3.35 -15.49
N GLY A 105 -2.55 2.68 -16.08
CA GLY A 105 -1.67 1.80 -15.35
C GLY A 105 -0.53 1.24 -16.17
N ARG A 106 0.31 0.47 -15.49
CA ARG A 106 1.47 -0.22 -16.06
C ARG A 106 1.47 -1.66 -15.59
N ILE A 107 1.76 -2.57 -16.52
CA ILE A 107 2.04 -3.97 -16.23
C ILE A 107 3.47 -4.22 -16.68
N GLY A 108 4.39 -4.44 -15.73
CA GLY A 108 5.73 -4.89 -16.07
C GLY A 108 6.75 -4.73 -14.96
N ARG A 109 7.96 -5.23 -15.21
CA ARG A 109 9.05 -5.30 -14.21
C ARG A 109 8.66 -6.07 -12.94
N GLY A 110 7.82 -7.09 -13.08
CA GLY A 110 7.38 -7.90 -11.94
C GLY A 110 6.13 -7.37 -11.23
N GLU A 111 5.57 -6.23 -11.64
CA GLU A 111 4.45 -5.58 -10.95
C GLU A 111 3.33 -5.13 -11.90
N VAL A 112 2.12 -5.04 -11.37
CA VAL A 112 1.02 -4.29 -11.96
C VAL A 112 0.64 -3.14 -11.05
N VAL A 113 0.41 -1.97 -11.63
CA VAL A 113 -0.12 -0.80 -10.94
C VAL A 113 -1.19 -0.17 -11.83
N LEU A 114 -2.44 -0.23 -11.41
CA LEU A 114 -3.57 0.45 -12.05
C LEU A 114 -4.07 1.57 -11.12
N LYS A 115 -4.49 2.70 -11.69
CA LYS A 115 -4.97 3.86 -10.98
C LYS A 115 -6.19 4.47 -11.66
N TRP A 116 -7.25 4.70 -10.90
CA TRP A 116 -8.45 5.38 -11.36
C TRP A 116 -8.28 6.89 -11.23
N GLU A 117 -8.57 7.60 -12.31
CA GLU A 117 -8.26 9.03 -12.41
C GLU A 117 -9.15 9.88 -11.50
N LYS A 118 -10.42 9.51 -11.38
CA LYS A 118 -11.42 10.27 -10.62
C LYS A 118 -11.29 10.08 -9.11
N SER A 119 -11.13 8.85 -8.66
CA SER A 119 -11.14 8.47 -7.24
C SER A 119 -9.74 8.41 -6.63
N GLY A 120 -8.72 8.20 -7.46
CA GLY A 120 -7.39 7.83 -6.98
C GLY A 120 -7.28 6.37 -6.52
N ALA A 121 -8.30 5.54 -6.75
CA ALA A 121 -8.28 4.12 -6.39
C ALA A 121 -7.15 3.40 -7.10
N THR A 122 -6.55 2.42 -6.43
CA THR A 122 -5.45 1.67 -7.03
C THR A 122 -5.63 0.16 -6.92
N ILE A 123 -5.12 -0.53 -7.91
CA ILE A 123 -4.94 -1.98 -7.89
C ILE A 123 -3.46 -2.26 -8.10
N THR A 124 -2.85 -2.98 -7.17
CA THR A 124 -1.43 -3.32 -7.23
C THR A 124 -1.20 -4.81 -7.04
N GLY A 125 -0.21 -5.39 -7.72
CA GLY A 125 0.04 -6.82 -7.62
C GLY A 125 1.34 -7.23 -8.29
N ARG A 126 1.64 -8.53 -8.27
CA ARG A 126 2.80 -9.08 -8.98
C ARG A 126 2.40 -9.53 -10.38
N ALA A 127 3.10 -9.05 -11.39
CA ALA A 127 2.88 -9.45 -12.79
C ALA A 127 4.13 -10.13 -13.33
N GLY A 128 3.98 -11.35 -13.85
CA GLY A 128 5.11 -12.15 -14.35
C GLY A 128 5.57 -11.79 -15.76
N GLN A 129 4.84 -10.94 -16.49
CA GLN A 129 4.99 -10.80 -17.95
C GLN A 129 4.96 -9.34 -18.43
N GLY A 130 5.88 -9.04 -19.34
CA GLY A 130 5.87 -7.86 -20.20
C GLY A 130 6.23 -6.52 -19.56
N ASP A 131 6.18 -5.46 -20.36
CA ASP A 131 6.18 -4.06 -19.92
C ASP A 131 5.22 -3.31 -20.86
N PHE A 132 4.02 -3.01 -20.37
CA PHE A 132 2.91 -2.44 -21.13
C PHE A 132 2.27 -1.29 -20.36
N GLU A 133 1.87 -0.25 -21.09
CA GLU A 133 0.92 0.72 -20.57
C GLU A 133 -0.50 0.23 -20.82
N VAL A 134 -1.37 0.45 -19.85
CA VAL A 134 -2.78 0.06 -19.92
C VAL A 134 -3.63 1.27 -19.62
N LYS A 135 -4.58 1.56 -20.49
CA LYS A 135 -5.56 2.64 -20.33
C LYS A 135 -6.92 2.09 -20.73
N GLY A 136 -7.97 2.60 -20.11
CA GLY A 136 -9.31 2.17 -20.40
C GLY A 136 -10.33 2.75 -19.46
N LYS A 137 -11.52 2.16 -19.49
CA LYS A 137 -12.65 2.58 -18.66
C LYS A 137 -13.34 1.38 -18.06
N THR A 138 -13.73 1.51 -16.80
CA THR A 138 -14.48 0.48 -16.07
C THR A 138 -15.86 0.96 -15.65
N ARG A 139 -16.73 -0.02 -15.40
CA ARG A 139 -18.00 0.10 -14.69
C ARG A 139 -18.08 -0.98 -13.61
N VAL A 140 -18.76 -0.68 -12.52
CA VAL A 140 -19.03 -1.68 -11.48
C VAL A 140 -20.37 -2.34 -11.79
N ASP A 141 -20.36 -3.65 -11.95
CA ASP A 141 -21.56 -4.46 -12.14
C ASP A 141 -21.95 -5.11 -10.81
N TRP A 142 -23.20 -4.92 -10.41
CA TRP A 142 -23.77 -5.48 -9.20
C TRP A 142 -24.66 -6.66 -9.56
N SER A 143 -24.22 -7.87 -9.20
CA SER A 143 -25.05 -9.07 -9.31
C SER A 143 -25.40 -9.54 -7.91
N PRO A 144 -26.69 -9.55 -7.51
CA PRO A 144 -27.16 -10.17 -6.26
C PRO A 144 -26.97 -11.69 -6.25
#